data_AF-A0A2H6JZ75-F1
#
_entry.id   AF-A0A2H6JZ75-F1
#
_cell.length_a   1.000
_cell.length_b   1.000
_cell.length_c   1.000
_cell.angle_alpha   90.00
_cell.angle_beta   90.00
_cell.angle_gamma   90.00
#
_symmetry.space_group_name_H-M   'P 1'
#
loop_
_entity.id
_entity.type
_entity.pdbx_description
1 polymer ?
#
loop_
_entity_poly.entity_id
_entity_poly.type
_entity_poly.pdbx_seq_one_letter_code
_entity_poly.pdbx_strand_id
1 'polypeptide(L)'
;MREVRFPTVQRVEMAVMWAFPFSAITGLITLTFWRELFLPLTALIWVLSLSIFLSFPLYSKRLNPKKRRAGFNKYTVIFDFSRIPLLLWGVFIGFLTLSSILTNTFTWDYIFRWGLISFIIVLLISIDLMGSTPVYKSGLHEDRFLKVVLDEKRCKGAGFCEQVCPRNCYEVDRNRHIATMPGADKCVQCGACIVQCPFDALYFKSPKDEIIPPETIRRFKLNLIGKRLVKVEGK
;
A
#
# COMPACT_ATOMS: atom_id res chain seq x y z
N MET A 1 6.05 -1.70 -20.93
CA MET A 1 6.61 -1.82 -19.56
C MET A 1 5.44 -1.89 -18.57
N ARG A 2 5.18 -3.05 -17.96
CA ARG A 2 4.03 -3.30 -17.07
C ARG A 2 4.35 -3.05 -15.59
N GLU A 3 5.20 -2.07 -15.27
CA GLU A 3 5.67 -1.86 -13.90
C GLU A 3 5.51 -0.42 -13.46
N VAL A 4 4.82 -0.21 -12.34
CA VAL A 4 4.87 1.04 -11.60
C VAL A 4 6.24 1.10 -10.94
N ARG A 5 7.10 1.96 -11.47
CA ARG A 5 8.44 2.18 -10.91
C ARG A 5 8.31 3.05 -9.67
N PHE A 6 8.88 2.58 -8.58
CA PHE A 6 9.11 3.36 -7.38
C PHE A 6 10.63 3.36 -7.15
N PRO A 7 11.41 4.23 -7.80
CA PRO A 7 12.87 4.23 -7.76
C PRO A 7 13.42 4.49 -6.35
N THR A 8 14.69 4.12 -6.14
CA THR A 8 15.36 4.26 -4.84
C THR A 8 15.37 5.71 -4.35
N VAL A 9 15.54 6.69 -5.24
CA VAL A 9 15.52 8.13 -4.87
C VAL A 9 14.18 8.51 -4.23
N GLN A 10 13.06 8.18 -4.87
CA GLN A 10 11.72 8.47 -4.33
C GLN A 10 11.45 7.73 -3.01
N ARG A 11 12.02 6.53 -2.83
CA ARG A 11 11.94 5.80 -1.55
C ARG A 11 12.69 6.51 -0.43
N VAL A 12 13.87 7.05 -0.73
CA VAL A 12 14.66 7.83 0.22
C VAL A 12 13.95 9.13 0.54
N GLU A 13 13.43 9.85 -0.46
CA GLU A 13 12.61 11.05 -0.25
C GLU A 13 11.43 10.78 0.68
N MET A 14 10.69 9.69 0.44
CA MET A 14 9.60 9.29 1.34
C MET A 14 10.09 8.94 2.75
N ALA A 15 11.18 8.20 2.88
CA ALA A 15 11.75 7.88 4.19
C ALA A 15 12.14 9.16 4.95
N VAL A 16 12.73 10.14 4.27
CA VAL A 16 13.11 11.44 4.85
C VAL A 16 11.87 12.24 5.25
N MET A 17 10.86 12.32 4.37
CA MET A 17 9.60 13.04 4.65
C MET A 17 8.88 12.53 5.90
N TRP A 18 9.09 11.26 6.28
CA TRP A 18 8.54 10.67 7.50
C TRP A 18 9.50 10.71 8.69
N ALA A 19 10.76 10.35 8.49
CA ALA A 19 11.74 10.32 9.57
C ALA A 19 11.99 11.72 10.15
N PHE A 20 11.99 12.75 9.30
CA PHE A 20 12.22 14.13 9.73
C PHE A 20 11.17 14.65 10.73
N PRO A 21 9.85 14.69 10.43
CA PRO A 21 8.85 15.19 11.36
C PRO A 21 8.76 14.34 12.63
N PHE A 22 8.85 13.01 12.52
CA PHE A 22 8.85 12.16 13.72
C PHE A 22 10.08 12.40 14.60
N SER A 23 11.26 12.57 14.00
CA SER A 23 12.48 12.92 14.75
C SER A 23 12.40 14.32 15.37
N ALA A 24 11.79 15.29 14.68
CA ALA A 24 11.60 16.63 15.23
C ALA A 24 10.67 16.63 16.45
N ILE A 25 9.52 15.95 16.36
CA ILE A 25 8.54 15.83 17.44
C ILE A 25 9.15 15.08 18.63
N THR A 26 9.70 13.89 18.39
CA THR A 26 10.32 13.09 19.45
C THR A 26 11.57 13.76 20.03
N GLY A 27 12.32 14.50 19.20
CA GLY A 27 13.48 15.27 19.59
C GLY A 27 13.14 16.39 20.57
N LEU A 28 12.10 17.18 20.29
CA LEU A 28 11.66 18.25 21.18
C LEU A 28 11.22 17.72 22.57
N ILE A 29 10.56 16.58 22.60
CA ILE A 29 10.15 15.91 23.84
C ILE A 29 11.38 15.37 24.60
N THR A 30 12.26 14.63 23.92
CA THR A 30 13.40 13.98 24.57
C THR A 30 14.47 14.96 25.01
N LEU A 31 14.74 16.04 24.28
CA LEU A 31 15.69 17.08 24.70
C LEU A 31 15.27 17.81 25.98
N THR A 32 13.96 17.86 26.25
CA THR A 32 13.37 18.54 27.42
C THR A 32 13.37 17.65 28.67
N PHE A 33 13.02 16.36 28.52
CA PHE A 33 12.80 15.46 29.66
C PHE A 33 13.87 14.37 29.82
N TRP A 34 14.46 13.86 28.72
CA TRP A 34 15.34 12.70 28.70
C TRP A 34 16.42 12.80 27.62
N ARG A 35 17.40 13.69 27.82
CA ARG A 35 18.45 14.00 26.82
C ARG A 35 19.23 12.77 26.35
N GLU A 36 19.48 11.81 27.25
CA GLU A 36 20.17 10.55 26.93
C GLU A 36 19.45 9.70 25.87
N LEU A 37 18.12 9.87 25.72
CA LEU A 37 17.33 9.12 24.74
C LEU A 37 17.26 9.79 23.36
N PHE A 38 17.72 11.02 23.22
CA PHE A 38 17.57 11.80 21.99
C PHE A 38 18.25 11.12 20.78
N LEU A 39 19.53 10.82 20.91
CA LEU A 39 20.33 10.20 19.85
C LEU A 39 19.83 8.79 19.47
N PRO A 40 19.65 7.85 20.42
CA PRO A 40 19.23 6.49 20.07
C PRO A 40 17.81 6.46 19.47
N LEU A 41 16.89 7.30 19.94
CA LEU A 41 15.53 7.35 19.40
C LEU A 41 15.51 7.96 17.99
N THR A 42 16.26 9.03 17.76
CA THR A 42 16.40 9.62 16.42
C THR A 42 17.00 8.61 15.44
N ALA A 43 18.10 7.96 15.82
CA ALA A 43 18.72 6.91 15.01
C ALA A 43 17.73 5.78 14.68
N LEU A 44 16.94 5.35 15.67
CA LEU A 44 15.94 4.31 15.50
C LEU A 44 14.87 4.69 14.46
N ILE A 45 14.32 5.90 14.55
CA ILE A 45 13.30 6.41 13.62
C ILE A 45 13.83 6.40 12.19
N TRP A 46 15.05 6.91 11.99
CA TRP A 46 15.68 6.97 10.67
C TRP A 46 15.99 5.59 10.11
N VAL A 47 16.59 4.71 10.91
CA VAL A 47 16.95 3.34 10.49
C VAL A 47 15.70 2.54 10.13
N LEU A 48 14.65 2.58 10.95
CA LEU A 48 13.41 1.87 10.66
C LEU A 48 12.72 2.44 9.41
N SER A 49 12.65 3.76 9.26
CA SER A 49 12.06 4.40 8.08
C SER A 49 12.80 3.99 6.80
N LEU A 50 14.12 4.18 6.77
CA LEU A 50 14.94 3.81 5.61
C LEU A 50 14.83 2.31 5.32
N SER A 51 14.90 1.46 6.34
CA SER A 51 14.77 0.00 6.18
C SER A 51 13.44 -0.39 5.54
N ILE A 52 12.31 0.14 6.03
CA ILE A 52 10.97 -0.17 5.52
C ILE A 52 10.81 0.27 4.06
N PHE A 53 11.23 1.50 3.73
CA PHE A 53 11.07 2.04 2.37
C PHE A 53 12.06 1.42 1.38
N LEU A 54 13.33 1.24 1.74
CA LEU A 54 14.33 0.65 0.84
C LEU A 54 14.04 -0.83 0.55
N SER A 55 13.54 -1.57 1.55
CA SER A 55 13.17 -2.98 1.38
C SER A 55 11.83 -3.19 0.66
N PHE A 56 11.07 -2.11 0.35
CA PHE A 56 9.76 -2.18 -0.30
C PHE A 56 9.67 -3.11 -1.52
N PRO A 57 10.61 -3.11 -2.49
CA PRO A 57 10.51 -4.00 -3.65
C PRO A 57 10.56 -5.47 -3.34
N LEU A 58 11.23 -5.85 -2.25
CA LEU A 58 11.39 -7.24 -1.85
C LEU A 58 10.03 -7.85 -1.48
N TYR A 59 9.14 -7.03 -0.94
CA TYR A 59 7.85 -7.50 -0.45
C TYR A 59 6.64 -6.97 -1.19
N SER A 60 6.76 -5.91 -2.01
CA SER A 60 5.65 -5.32 -2.77
C SER A 60 4.90 -6.33 -3.63
N LYS A 61 5.60 -7.34 -4.17
CA LYS A 61 5.00 -8.44 -4.95
C LYS A 61 4.06 -9.30 -4.10
N ARG A 62 4.40 -9.51 -2.82
CA ARG A 62 3.66 -10.33 -1.84
C ARG A 62 2.54 -9.58 -1.15
N LEU A 63 2.51 -8.24 -1.24
CA LEU A 63 1.37 -7.44 -0.81
C LEU A 63 0.19 -7.80 -1.72
N ASN A 64 -0.69 -8.66 -1.22
CA ASN A 64 -1.91 -9.05 -1.89
C ASN A 64 -3.08 -8.45 -1.10
N PRO A 65 -3.86 -7.50 -1.66
CA PRO A 65 -5.00 -6.93 -0.95
C PRO A 65 -6.14 -7.92 -0.71
N LYS A 66 -6.04 -9.17 -1.23
CA LYS A 66 -6.98 -10.24 -0.90
C LYS A 66 -6.61 -10.94 0.41
N LYS A 67 -7.27 -10.54 1.51
CA LYS A 67 -8.01 -11.42 2.44
C LYS A 67 -8.44 -10.68 3.71
N ARG A 68 -9.68 -10.23 3.77
CA ARG A 68 -10.64 -10.65 4.81
C ARG A 68 -12.05 -10.23 4.39
N ARG A 69 -12.94 -11.23 4.30
CA ARG A 69 -14.38 -11.01 4.26
C ARG A 69 -14.72 -10.23 5.52
N ALA A 70 -15.41 -9.10 5.35
CA ALA A 70 -15.97 -8.34 6.45
C ALA A 70 -16.76 -9.28 7.35
N GLY A 71 -16.31 -9.42 8.60
CA GLY A 71 -16.90 -10.30 9.60
C GLY A 71 -16.34 -9.97 10.98
N PHE A 72 -15.07 -9.54 11.03
CA PHE A 72 -14.49 -8.93 12.23
C PHE A 72 -14.21 -7.45 11.97
N ASN A 73 -14.95 -6.59 12.67
CA ASN A 73 -14.76 -5.17 12.95
C ASN A 73 -14.02 -4.31 11.89
N LYS A 74 -14.70 -3.28 11.35
CA LYS A 74 -14.21 -2.30 10.35
C LYS A 74 -12.83 -1.70 10.71
N TYR A 75 -12.51 -1.63 12.01
CA TYR A 75 -11.22 -1.12 12.53
C TYR A 75 -10.03 -2.07 12.36
N THR A 76 -10.24 -3.39 12.27
CA THR A 76 -9.15 -4.34 12.01
C THR A 76 -8.59 -4.24 10.59
N VAL A 77 -9.29 -3.50 9.72
CA VAL A 77 -8.90 -3.21 8.33
C VAL A 77 -7.88 -2.07 8.25
N ILE A 78 -7.83 -1.19 9.25
CA ILE A 78 -6.80 -0.15 9.39
C ILE A 78 -5.47 -0.81 9.76
N PHE A 79 -5.53 -1.86 10.59
CA PHE A 79 -4.42 -2.70 10.97
C PHE A 79 -4.37 -3.99 10.12
N ASP A 80 -4.51 -3.86 8.79
CA ASP A 80 -4.18 -4.97 7.88
C ASP A 80 -2.65 -5.10 7.93
N PHE A 81 -2.16 -5.71 9.03
CA PHE A 81 -0.76 -5.86 9.36
C PHE A 81 -0.10 -6.54 8.18
N SER A 82 0.55 -5.75 7.32
CA SER A 82 1.43 -6.33 6.34
C SER A 82 2.40 -7.17 7.14
N ARG A 83 2.40 -8.48 6.89
CA ARG A 83 3.22 -9.44 7.65
C ARG A 83 4.69 -9.02 7.65
N ILE A 84 5.10 -8.22 6.65
CA ILE A 84 6.48 -7.83 6.43
C ILE A 84 6.99 -6.76 7.43
N PRO A 85 6.35 -5.59 7.65
CA PRO A 85 6.74 -4.69 8.73
C PRO A 85 6.88 -5.36 10.10
N LEU A 86 5.98 -6.29 10.44
CA LEU A 86 6.09 -7.07 11.69
C LEU A 86 7.27 -8.04 11.69
N LEU A 87 7.57 -8.67 10.55
CA LEU A 87 8.77 -9.51 10.41
C LEU A 87 10.05 -8.67 10.51
N LEU A 88 10.10 -7.50 9.88
CA LEU A 88 11.22 -6.56 9.99
C LEU A 88 11.40 -6.09 11.43
N TRP A 89 10.30 -5.80 12.12
CA TRP A 89 10.31 -5.50 13.55
C TRP A 89 10.83 -6.67 14.37
N GLY A 90 10.37 -7.90 14.13
CA GLY A 90 10.87 -9.10 14.80
C GLY A 90 12.37 -9.32 14.59
N VAL A 91 12.87 -9.13 13.37
CA VAL A 91 14.32 -9.17 13.06
C VAL A 91 15.07 -8.07 13.81
N PHE A 92 14.51 -6.87 13.88
CA PHE A 92 15.08 -5.76 14.65
C PHE A 92 15.16 -6.08 16.15
N ILE A 93 14.12 -6.67 16.75
CA ILE A 93 14.14 -7.14 18.14
C ILE A 93 15.17 -8.24 18.35
N GLY A 94 15.28 -9.20 17.42
CA GLY A 94 16.32 -10.23 17.46
C GLY A 94 17.73 -9.62 17.44
N PHE A 95 17.96 -8.63 16.58
CA PHE A 95 19.23 -7.91 16.51
C PHE A 95 19.52 -7.11 17.79
N LEU A 96 18.54 -6.40 18.34
CA LEU A 96 18.69 -5.69 19.62
C LEU A 96 19.03 -6.65 20.76
N THR A 97 18.36 -7.80 20.80
CA THR A 97 18.58 -8.83 21.83
C THR A 97 19.98 -9.41 21.74
N LEU A 98 20.41 -9.79 20.53
CA LEU A 98 21.76 -10.29 20.28
C LEU A 98 22.83 -9.27 20.65
N SER A 99 22.65 -8.01 20.22
CA SER A 99 23.59 -6.92 20.52
C SER A 99 23.71 -6.69 22.03
N SER A 100 22.57 -6.71 22.74
CA SER A 100 22.52 -6.52 24.19
C SER A 100 23.18 -7.66 24.98
N ILE A 101 23.09 -8.90 24.48
CA ILE A 101 23.82 -10.05 25.03
C ILE A 101 25.33 -9.88 24.83
N LEU A 102 25.75 -9.49 23.62
CA LEU A 102 27.17 -9.29 23.29
C LEU A 102 27.81 -8.18 24.12
N THR A 103 27.07 -7.13 24.47
CA THR A 103 27.55 -6.03 25.32
C THR A 103 27.39 -6.30 26.82
N ASN A 104 26.89 -7.47 27.23
CA ASN A 104 26.57 -7.81 28.62
C ASN A 104 25.60 -6.83 29.30
N THR A 105 24.78 -6.11 28.54
CA THR A 105 23.78 -5.15 29.06
C THR A 105 22.36 -5.69 28.98
N PHE A 106 22.20 -7.01 28.89
CA PHE A 106 20.90 -7.65 28.74
C PHE A 106 20.03 -7.42 29.97
N THR A 107 18.89 -6.76 29.76
CA THR A 107 17.86 -6.57 30.77
C THR A 107 16.51 -6.66 30.10
N TRP A 108 15.57 -7.38 30.70
CA TRP A 108 14.22 -7.52 30.16
C TRP A 108 13.52 -6.17 29.96
N ASP A 109 13.67 -5.25 30.92
CA ASP A 109 13.13 -3.89 30.82
C ASP A 109 13.61 -3.15 29.56
N TYR A 110 14.90 -3.26 29.24
CA TYR A 110 15.48 -2.65 28.05
C TYR A 110 14.82 -3.17 26.77
N ILE A 111 14.67 -4.49 26.63
CA ILE A 111 14.05 -5.10 25.44
C ILE A 111 12.58 -4.74 25.34
N PHE A 112 11.83 -4.77 26.44
CA PHE A 112 10.41 -4.42 26.42
C PHE A 112 10.20 -2.94 26.05
N ARG A 113 11.00 -2.03 26.63
CA ARG A 113 10.91 -0.60 26.35
C ARG A 113 11.21 -0.28 24.89
N TRP A 114 12.35 -0.74 24.37
CA TRP A 114 12.73 -0.52 22.97
C TRP A 114 11.86 -1.30 21.99
N GLY A 115 11.34 -2.45 22.42
CA GLY A 115 10.38 -3.24 21.66
C GLY A 115 9.07 -2.49 21.45
N LEU A 116 8.49 -1.95 22.52
CA LEU A 116 7.26 -1.17 22.44
C LEU A 116 7.43 0.11 21.60
N ILE A 117 8.53 0.85 21.81
CA ILE A 117 8.83 2.08 21.06
C ILE A 117 8.97 1.79 19.57
N SER A 118 9.80 0.80 19.20
CA SER A 118 10.01 0.41 17.81
C SER A 118 8.73 -0.13 17.18
N PHE A 119 7.89 -0.83 17.93
CA PHE A 119 6.60 -1.32 17.45
C PHE A 119 5.66 -0.15 17.09
N ILE A 120 5.54 0.84 17.97
CA ILE A 120 4.73 2.05 17.73
C ILE A 120 5.23 2.80 16.48
N ILE A 121 6.54 2.97 16.34
CA ILE A 121 7.14 3.61 15.15
C ILE A 121 6.79 2.83 13.88
N VAL A 122 6.93 1.50 13.91
CA VAL A 122 6.57 0.64 12.77
C VAL A 122 5.08 0.76 12.44
N LEU A 123 4.19 0.84 13.43
CA LEU A 123 2.76 1.04 13.20
C LEU A 123 2.47 2.36 12.50
N LEU A 124 3.03 3.46 12.99
CA LEU A 124 2.85 4.79 12.40
C LEU A 124 3.32 4.80 10.94
N ILE A 125 4.56 4.35 10.68
CA ILE A 125 5.11 4.30 9.32
C ILE A 125 4.29 3.38 8.40
N SER A 126 3.77 2.27 8.92
CA SER A 126 3.00 1.30 8.12
C SER A 126 1.65 1.86 7.67
N ILE A 127 0.99 2.67 8.50
CA ILE A 127 -0.27 3.35 8.15
C ILE A 127 -0.04 4.28 6.96
N ASP A 128 1.07 4.99 6.95
CA ASP A 128 1.39 5.99 5.94
C ASP A 128 1.99 5.42 4.65
N LEU A 129 2.71 4.29 4.75
CA LEU A 129 3.11 3.52 3.57
C LEU A 129 1.86 3.09 2.78
N MET A 130 0.76 2.81 3.47
CA MET A 130 -0.50 2.38 2.88
C MET A 130 -1.17 3.53 2.11
N GLY A 131 -1.21 3.43 0.79
CA GLY A 131 -1.77 4.45 -0.11
C GLY A 131 -0.72 5.29 -0.84
N SER A 132 0.55 5.18 -0.46
CA SER A 132 1.66 5.87 -1.14
C SER A 132 1.92 5.38 -2.57
N THR A 133 1.54 4.13 -2.87
CA THR A 133 1.69 3.55 -4.20
C THR A 133 0.35 2.99 -4.70
N PRO A 134 0.09 3.02 -6.01
CA PRO A 134 -1.15 2.48 -6.58
C PRO A 134 -1.30 0.96 -6.44
N VAL A 135 -0.22 0.27 -6.06
CA VAL A 135 -0.19 -1.18 -5.81
C VAL A 135 -0.43 -1.50 -4.33
N TYR A 136 -0.14 -0.55 -3.43
CA TYR A 136 -0.37 -0.70 -2.00
C TYR A 136 -1.39 0.34 -1.53
N LYS A 137 -2.67 -0.01 -1.67
CA LYS A 137 -3.81 0.88 -1.44
C LYS A 137 -4.15 1.00 0.05
N SER A 138 -4.62 2.18 0.48
CA SER A 138 -5.14 2.39 1.84
C SER A 138 -6.38 1.53 2.13
N GLY A 139 -6.42 0.98 3.34
CA GLY A 139 -7.51 0.15 3.84
C GLY A 139 -8.80 0.92 4.13
N LEU A 140 -8.71 2.26 4.19
CA LEU A 140 -9.82 3.17 4.47
C LEU A 140 -10.72 3.43 3.24
N HIS A 141 -10.29 3.10 2.02
CA HIS A 141 -11.08 3.34 0.82
C HIS A 141 -11.99 2.16 0.46
N GLU A 142 -13.30 2.44 0.35
CA GLU A 142 -14.33 1.48 -0.09
C GLU A 142 -14.07 0.93 -1.51
N ASP A 143 -13.31 1.67 -2.32
CA ASP A 143 -12.87 1.25 -3.64
C ASP A 143 -12.11 -0.10 -3.64
N ARG A 144 -11.67 -0.61 -2.47
CA ARG A 144 -11.05 -1.94 -2.34
C ARG A 144 -11.99 -3.10 -2.66
N PHE A 145 -13.30 -2.85 -2.60
CA PHE A 145 -14.32 -3.87 -2.87
C PHE A 145 -14.83 -3.86 -4.31
N LEU A 146 -14.38 -2.91 -5.12
CA LEU A 146 -14.75 -2.82 -6.52
C LEU A 146 -14.11 -3.95 -7.32
N LYS A 147 -14.85 -4.50 -8.28
CA LYS A 147 -14.33 -5.45 -9.27
C LYS A 147 -14.26 -4.76 -10.62
N VAL A 148 -13.18 -4.98 -11.37
CA VAL A 148 -13.13 -4.56 -12.76
C VAL A 148 -13.91 -5.59 -13.59
N VAL A 149 -14.82 -5.12 -14.43
CA VAL A 149 -15.60 -5.95 -15.35
C VAL A 149 -15.29 -5.52 -16.77
N LEU A 150 -15.15 -6.49 -17.67
CA LEU A 150 -14.93 -6.29 -19.10
C LEU A 150 -16.24 -6.53 -19.85
N ASP A 151 -16.62 -5.57 -20.69
CA ASP A 151 -17.72 -5.69 -21.64
C ASP A 151 -17.18 -6.23 -22.96
N GLU A 152 -17.49 -7.50 -23.24
CA GLU A 152 -17.06 -8.19 -24.45
C GLU A 152 -17.59 -7.54 -25.73
N LYS A 153 -18.77 -6.91 -25.69
CA LYS A 153 -19.38 -6.28 -26.87
C LYS A 153 -18.64 -5.01 -27.29
N ARG A 154 -18.10 -4.27 -26.31
CA ARG A 154 -17.34 -3.04 -26.52
C ARG A 154 -15.86 -3.30 -26.74
N CYS A 155 -15.35 -4.45 -26.29
CA CYS A 155 -13.95 -4.81 -26.45
C CYS A 155 -13.59 -4.97 -27.94
N LYS A 156 -12.48 -4.35 -28.35
CA LYS A 156 -11.90 -4.48 -29.70
C LYS A 156 -10.48 -5.04 -29.69
N GLY A 157 -10.04 -5.61 -28.56
CA GLY A 157 -8.73 -6.27 -28.47
C GLY A 157 -7.53 -5.32 -28.61
N ALA A 158 -7.68 -4.02 -28.35
CA ALA A 158 -6.59 -3.05 -28.55
C ALA A 158 -5.37 -3.20 -27.62
N GLY A 159 -5.44 -4.04 -26.58
CA GLY A 159 -4.26 -4.39 -25.78
C GLY A 159 -3.83 -3.38 -24.70
N PHE A 160 -4.43 -2.19 -24.62
CA PHE A 160 -4.06 -1.19 -23.60
C PHE A 160 -4.17 -1.73 -22.16
N CYS A 161 -5.23 -2.47 -21.85
CA CYS A 161 -5.42 -3.08 -20.52
C CYS A 161 -4.27 -4.02 -20.13
N GLU A 162 -3.74 -4.76 -21.10
CA GLU A 162 -2.60 -5.67 -20.94
C GLU A 162 -1.29 -4.89 -20.76
N GLN A 163 -1.11 -3.79 -21.47
CA GLN A 163 0.10 -2.96 -21.40
C GLN A 163 0.23 -2.18 -20.08
N VAL A 164 -0.89 -1.68 -19.55
CA VAL A 164 -0.89 -0.76 -18.39
C VAL A 164 -1.13 -1.44 -17.05
N CYS A 165 -1.50 -2.72 -17.03
CA CYS A 165 -1.80 -3.42 -15.78
C CYS A 165 -0.52 -3.78 -15.00
N PRO A 166 -0.29 -3.22 -13.80
CA PRO A 166 0.92 -3.49 -13.02
C PRO A 166 0.97 -4.89 -12.38
N ARG A 167 -0.15 -5.62 -12.44
CA ARG A 167 -0.30 -6.97 -11.88
C ARG A 167 -0.47 -8.04 -12.94
N ASN A 168 -0.30 -7.65 -14.20
CA ASN A 168 -0.43 -8.54 -15.35
C ASN A 168 -1.74 -9.36 -15.33
N CYS A 169 -2.87 -8.69 -15.11
CA CYS A 169 -4.16 -9.36 -14.93
C CYS A 169 -4.84 -9.77 -16.24
N TYR A 170 -4.41 -9.22 -17.37
CA TYR A 170 -5.08 -9.34 -18.66
C TYR A 170 -4.25 -10.13 -19.66
N GLU A 171 -4.94 -10.79 -20.58
CA GLU A 171 -4.41 -11.40 -21.78
C GLU A 171 -5.28 -10.97 -22.96
N VAL A 172 -4.69 -10.72 -24.13
CA VAL A 172 -5.44 -10.31 -25.32
C VAL A 172 -5.29 -11.37 -26.40
N ASP A 173 -6.42 -11.94 -26.81
CA ASP A 173 -6.52 -12.79 -27.98
C ASP A 173 -6.58 -11.89 -29.23
N ARG A 174 -5.49 -11.86 -29.98
CA ARG A 174 -5.35 -11.07 -31.20
C ARG A 174 -6.17 -11.62 -32.37
N ASN A 175 -6.47 -12.91 -32.37
CA ASN A 175 -7.28 -13.53 -33.43
C ASN A 175 -8.74 -13.15 -33.23
N ARG A 176 -9.23 -13.29 -31.98
CA ARG A 176 -10.61 -12.98 -31.61
C ARG A 176 -10.85 -11.49 -31.31
N HIS A 177 -9.81 -10.67 -31.31
CA HIS A 177 -9.85 -9.25 -30.99
C HIS A 177 -10.56 -8.96 -29.65
N ILE A 178 -10.26 -9.77 -28.63
CA ILE A 178 -10.89 -9.68 -27.30
C ILE A 178 -9.85 -9.82 -26.20
N ALA A 179 -10.04 -9.09 -25.10
CA ALA A 179 -9.24 -9.23 -23.91
C ALA A 179 -9.96 -10.09 -22.87
N THR A 180 -9.21 -10.91 -22.15
CA THR A 180 -9.65 -11.69 -20.99
C THR A 180 -8.91 -11.23 -19.74
N MET A 181 -9.41 -11.57 -18.55
CA MET A 181 -8.80 -11.19 -17.28
C MET A 181 -8.53 -12.40 -16.38
N PRO A 182 -7.65 -13.34 -16.79
CA PRO A 182 -7.37 -14.55 -16.01
C PRO A 182 -6.78 -14.24 -14.62
N GLY A 183 -6.02 -13.14 -14.51
CA GLY A 183 -5.43 -12.68 -13.24
C GLY A 183 -6.35 -11.76 -12.42
N ALA A 184 -7.67 -11.88 -12.56
CA ALA A 184 -8.64 -11.05 -11.82
C ALA A 184 -8.43 -11.06 -10.29
N ASP A 185 -7.86 -12.15 -9.78
CA ASP A 185 -7.52 -12.32 -8.37
C ASP A 185 -6.37 -11.42 -7.88
N LYS A 186 -5.46 -11.03 -8.78
CA LYS A 186 -4.29 -10.17 -8.50
C LYS A 186 -4.59 -8.68 -8.66
N CYS A 187 -5.78 -8.34 -9.11
CA CYS A 187 -6.19 -6.96 -9.37
C CYS A 187 -6.16 -6.12 -8.09
N VAL A 188 -5.48 -4.98 -8.14
CA VAL A 188 -5.36 -3.98 -7.06
C VAL A 188 -6.32 -2.80 -7.24
N GLN A 189 -7.26 -2.91 -8.18
CA GLN A 189 -8.28 -1.91 -8.46
C GLN A 189 -7.69 -0.50 -8.70
N CYS A 190 -6.51 -0.41 -9.33
CA CYS A 190 -5.86 0.88 -9.62
C CYS A 190 -6.62 1.68 -10.70
N GLY A 191 -7.40 1.01 -11.57
CA GLY A 191 -8.23 1.65 -12.59
C GLY A 191 -7.49 2.13 -13.84
N ALA A 192 -6.17 1.89 -13.95
CA ALA A 192 -5.39 2.25 -15.13
C ALA A 192 -5.97 1.66 -16.42
N CYS A 193 -6.40 0.39 -16.39
CA CYS A 193 -7.01 -0.27 -17.53
C CYS A 193 -8.34 0.37 -17.98
N ILE A 194 -9.13 0.93 -17.05
CA ILE A 194 -10.38 1.62 -17.33
C ILE A 194 -10.10 2.96 -18.00
N VAL A 195 -9.19 3.75 -17.41
CA VAL A 195 -8.83 5.08 -17.93
C VAL A 195 -8.28 5.00 -19.34
N GLN A 196 -7.44 3.99 -19.60
CA GLN A 196 -6.66 3.85 -20.84
C GLN A 196 -7.40 3.09 -21.95
N CYS A 197 -8.58 2.50 -21.68
CA CYS A 197 -9.35 1.83 -22.71
C CYS A 197 -10.04 2.88 -23.61
N PRO A 198 -9.72 2.96 -24.92
CA PRO A 198 -10.34 3.94 -25.81
C PRO A 198 -11.79 3.58 -26.19
N PHE A 199 -12.21 2.34 -25.95
CA PHE A 199 -13.55 1.84 -26.30
C PHE A 199 -14.47 1.75 -25.08
N ASP A 200 -14.02 2.20 -23.91
CA ASP A 200 -14.80 2.19 -22.67
C ASP A 200 -15.34 0.79 -22.31
N ALA A 201 -14.60 -0.24 -22.68
CA ALA A 201 -14.97 -1.64 -22.50
C ALA A 201 -14.71 -2.18 -21.08
N LEU A 202 -14.23 -1.35 -20.15
CA LEU A 202 -13.85 -1.75 -18.80
C LEU A 202 -14.45 -0.78 -17.79
N TYR A 203 -15.07 -1.27 -16.73
CA TYR A 203 -15.69 -0.45 -15.69
C TYR A 203 -15.56 -1.10 -14.30
N PHE A 204 -15.87 -0.35 -13.23
CA PHE A 204 -15.95 -0.94 -11.89
C PHE A 204 -17.38 -1.34 -11.55
N LYS A 205 -17.52 -2.45 -10.83
CA LYS A 205 -18.77 -2.92 -10.23
C LYS A 205 -18.61 -3.03 -8.71
N SER A 206 -19.55 -2.48 -7.96
CA SER A 206 -19.56 -2.56 -6.49
C SER A 206 -20.11 -3.91 -6.00
N PRO A 207 -19.91 -4.27 -4.71
CA PRO A 207 -20.56 -5.44 -4.12
C PRO A 207 -22.09 -5.38 -4.11
N LYS A 208 -22.68 -4.17 -4.25
CA LYS A 208 -24.13 -3.93 -4.36
C LYS A 208 -24.60 -3.91 -5.81
N ASP A 209 -23.77 -4.42 -6.73
CA ASP A 209 -24.01 -4.44 -8.17
C ASP A 209 -24.16 -3.07 -8.87
N GLU A 210 -23.76 -1.99 -8.20
CA GLU A 210 -23.72 -0.66 -8.81
C GLU A 210 -22.55 -0.55 -9.81
N ILE A 211 -22.80 0.08 -10.96
CA ILE A 211 -21.80 0.27 -12.01
C ILE A 211 -21.21 1.68 -11.91
N ILE A 212 -19.88 1.76 -11.97
CA ILE A 212 -19.16 3.03 -12.07
C ILE A 212 -18.58 3.14 -13.48
N PRO A 213 -19.09 4.05 -14.32
CA PRO A 213 -18.71 4.12 -15.72
C PRO A 213 -17.29 4.70 -15.90
N PRO A 214 -16.64 4.45 -17.05
CA PRO A 214 -15.27 4.90 -17.32
C PRO A 214 -15.09 6.43 -17.19
N GLU A 215 -16.10 7.20 -17.60
CA GLU A 215 -16.11 8.66 -17.50
C GLU A 215 -15.98 9.16 -16.06
N THR A 216 -16.70 8.54 -15.12
CA THR A 216 -16.62 8.85 -13.68
C THR A 216 -15.23 8.54 -13.14
N ILE A 217 -14.63 7.44 -13.60
CA ILE A 217 -13.25 7.08 -13.22
C ILE A 217 -12.25 8.10 -13.75
N ARG A 218 -12.34 8.49 -15.03
CA ARG A 218 -11.46 9.51 -15.61
C ARG A 218 -11.59 10.86 -14.90
N ARG A 219 -12.82 11.23 -14.51
CA ARG A 219 -13.09 12.52 -13.86
C ARG A 219 -12.66 12.55 -12.39
N PHE A 220 -12.93 11.49 -11.61
CA PHE A 220 -12.85 11.58 -10.15
C PHE A 220 -11.79 10.70 -9.51
N LYS A 221 -11.25 9.69 -10.21
CA LYS A 221 -10.24 8.82 -9.60
C LYS A 221 -8.94 9.55 -9.31
N LEU A 222 -8.60 10.55 -10.13
CA LEU A 222 -7.40 11.37 -9.96
C LEU A 222 -7.67 12.67 -9.16
N ASN A 223 -8.93 13.11 -9.06
CA ASN A 223 -9.24 14.46 -8.58
C ASN A 223 -9.51 14.60 -7.08
N LEU A 224 -9.50 13.53 -6.27
CA LEU A 224 -9.67 13.49 -4.79
C LEU A 224 -10.85 14.26 -4.14
N ILE A 225 -11.57 15.12 -4.87
CA ILE A 225 -12.56 16.10 -4.41
C ILE A 225 -13.99 15.67 -4.80
N GLY A 226 -14.13 14.65 -5.67
CA GLY A 226 -15.43 14.19 -6.17
C GLY A 226 -15.97 12.93 -5.49
N LYS A 227 -17.29 12.79 -5.48
CA LYS A 227 -17.96 11.52 -5.12
C LYS A 227 -17.68 10.49 -6.23
N ARG A 228 -16.95 9.42 -5.89
CA ARG A 228 -16.52 8.37 -6.85
C ARG A 228 -17.65 7.42 -7.25
N LEU A 229 -18.67 7.29 -6.39
CA LEU A 229 -19.86 6.50 -6.65
C LEU A 229 -20.99 7.46 -7.06
N VAL A 230 -21.37 7.38 -8.33
CA VAL A 230 -22.59 8.02 -8.84
C VAL A 230 -23.53 6.88 -9.18
N LYS A 231 -24.75 6.92 -8.65
CA LYS A 231 -25.78 5.96 -9.01
C LYS A 231 -26.10 6.20 -10.49
N VAL A 232 -25.73 5.25 -11.34
CA VAL A 232 -26.13 5.29 -12.75
C VAL A 232 -27.60 4.87 -12.78
N GLU A 233 -28.49 5.83 -12.98
CA GLU A 233 -29.89 5.53 -13.28
C GLU A 233 -29.91 4.84 -14.65
N GLY A 234 -30.34 3.58 -14.65
CA GLY A 234 -30.45 2.80 -15.87
C GLY A 234 -31.45 3.45 -16.83
N LYS A 235 -31.03 3.61 -18.09
CA LYS A 235 -31.96 3.67 -19.22
C LYS A 235 -32.38 2.25 -19.61
#